data_AF-A0A7X9HVI3-F1
#
_entry.id   AF-A0A7X9HVI3-F1
#
_cell.length_a   1.000
_cell.length_b   1.000
_cell.length_c   1.000
_cell.angle_alpha   90.00
_cell.angle_beta   90.00
_cell.angle_gamma   90.00
#
_symmetry.space_group_name_H-M   'P 1'
#
loop_
_entity.id
_entity.type
_entity.pdbx_description
1 polymer ?
#
loop_
_entity_poly.entity_id
_entity_poly.type
_entity_poly.pdbx_seq_one_letter_code
_entity_poly.pdbx_strand_id
1 'polypeptide(L)'
;MIQLEVIENKIELIDYSDNATLKELSDEVNFFRLTNDLKTRDCKGCGECCNQPIPVLGLDLVNIQKATSLSFEEVLDKYVILPEKPNLEERRKGIRDFVENFGLNEVNAAILYEYNQCEPLILPRREDGTCVYLDKSTGLCGIFTYRPFTGGLYLCNMGNELSAIQEMVVRFGTWHAYSMLGWISKEEISYNPFLRADSYDKIYVKDFYFNPEDVLEKLFFYF
;
A
#
# COMPACT_ATOMS: atom_id res chain seq x y z
N MET A 1 9.55 17.73 5.02
CA MET A 1 10.45 17.77 3.84
C MET A 1 10.74 16.34 3.47
N ILE A 2 10.61 15.97 2.21
CA ILE A 2 10.95 14.66 1.67
C ILE A 2 12.11 14.88 0.70
N GLN A 3 13.13 14.04 0.76
CA GLN A 3 14.30 14.11 -0.11
C GLN A 3 14.40 12.83 -0.94
N LEU A 4 14.32 13.00 -2.26
CA LEU A 4 14.49 11.93 -3.24
C LEU A 4 15.75 12.16 -4.05
N GLU A 5 16.45 11.09 -4.40
CA GLU A 5 17.62 11.13 -5.28
C GLU A 5 17.55 10.02 -6.34
N VAL A 6 18.28 10.19 -7.44
CA VAL A 6 18.46 9.13 -8.44
C VAL A 6 19.76 8.39 -8.15
N ILE A 7 19.65 7.14 -7.72
CA ILE A 7 20.78 6.23 -7.45
C ILE A 7 20.63 5.02 -8.36
N GLU A 8 21.63 4.75 -9.19
CA GLU A 8 21.63 3.59 -10.11
C GLU A 8 20.36 3.46 -10.98
N ASN A 9 19.87 4.60 -11.50
CA ASN A 9 18.61 4.71 -12.27
C ASN A 9 17.32 4.40 -11.49
N LYS A 10 17.38 4.38 -10.16
CA LYS A 10 16.23 4.26 -9.26
C LYS A 10 15.98 5.55 -8.50
N ILE A 11 14.72 5.82 -8.16
CA ILE A 11 14.30 6.92 -7.30
C ILE A 11 14.34 6.42 -5.86
N GLU A 12 15.32 6.87 -5.09
CA GLU A 12 15.51 6.47 -3.70
C GLU A 12 14.96 7.53 -2.74
N LEU A 13 14.39 7.08 -1.62
CA LEU A 13 14.06 7.95 -0.51
C LEU A 13 15.27 8.07 0.42
N ILE A 14 15.85 9.27 0.49
CA ILE A 14 17.09 9.52 1.24
C ILE A 14 16.80 10.00 2.66
N ASP A 15 15.82 10.88 2.79
CA ASP A 15 15.44 11.45 4.07
C ASP A 15 13.99 11.97 4.03
N TYR A 16 13.34 12.06 5.18
CA TYR A 16 12.07 12.74 5.33
C TYR A 16 11.88 13.26 6.76
N SER A 17 11.11 14.34 6.91
CA SER A 17 10.77 14.86 8.24
C SER A 17 9.76 13.98 8.95
N ASP A 18 9.82 13.90 10.29
CA ASP A 18 8.90 13.12 11.13
C ASP A 18 7.41 13.44 10.96
N ASN A 19 7.09 14.59 10.37
CA ASN A 19 5.73 15.03 10.08
C ASN A 19 5.35 14.90 8.60
N ALA A 20 6.23 14.33 7.77
CA ALA A 20 5.94 14.06 6.37
C ALA A 20 4.80 13.04 6.26
N THR A 21 3.80 13.36 5.44
CA THR A 21 2.59 12.58 5.26
C THR A 21 2.69 11.67 4.03
N LEU A 22 1.84 10.64 3.98
CA LEU A 22 1.72 9.79 2.78
C LEU A 22 1.30 10.59 1.55
N LYS A 23 0.47 11.62 1.71
CA LYS A 23 0.12 12.52 0.60
C LYS A 23 1.34 13.26 0.08
N GLU A 24 2.12 13.88 0.95
CA GLU A 24 3.33 14.59 0.56
C GLU A 24 4.35 13.66 -0.11
N LEU A 25 4.51 12.42 0.38
CA LEU A 25 5.36 11.42 -0.26
C LEU A 25 4.89 11.10 -1.69
N SER A 26 3.60 10.83 -1.85
CA SER A 26 3.01 10.55 -3.17
C SER A 26 3.14 11.74 -4.14
N ASP A 27 2.95 12.97 -3.65
CA ASP A 27 3.10 14.18 -4.44
C ASP A 27 4.55 14.44 -4.84
N GLU A 28 5.50 14.28 -3.91
CA GLU A 28 6.92 14.46 -4.17
C GLU A 28 7.44 13.41 -5.15
N VAL A 29 7.06 12.14 -4.99
CA VAL A 29 7.40 11.07 -5.95
C VAL A 29 6.83 11.39 -7.34
N ASN A 30 5.58 11.88 -7.41
CA ASN A 30 4.95 12.27 -8.68
C ASN A 30 5.59 13.51 -9.32
N PHE A 31 6.08 14.45 -8.52
CA PHE A 31 6.80 15.62 -9.01
C PHE A 31 8.21 15.23 -9.47
N PHE A 32 8.98 14.57 -8.61
CA PHE A 32 10.37 14.21 -8.83
C PHE A 32 10.55 13.38 -10.11
N ARG A 33 9.69 12.37 -10.34
CA ARG A 33 9.74 11.54 -11.55
C ARG A 33 9.59 12.33 -12.86
N LEU A 34 8.97 13.51 -12.84
CA LEU A 34 8.79 14.36 -14.02
C LEU A 34 9.98 15.28 -14.28
N THR A 35 10.89 15.38 -13.32
CA THR A 35 12.05 16.29 -13.34
C THR A 35 13.39 15.59 -13.58
N ASN A 36 13.41 14.26 -13.58
CA ASN A 36 14.60 13.45 -13.83
C ASN A 36 14.55 12.73 -15.19
N ASP A 37 15.69 12.26 -15.69
CA ASP A 37 15.81 11.63 -17.02
C ASP A 37 15.51 10.12 -17.03
N LEU A 38 14.72 9.63 -16.07
CA LEU A 38 14.33 8.23 -16.03
C LEU A 38 13.15 7.96 -16.98
N LYS A 39 12.98 6.70 -17.39
CA LYS A 39 11.86 6.28 -18.26
C LYS A 39 10.48 6.67 -17.70
N THR A 40 10.39 6.88 -16.38
CA THR A 40 9.16 7.30 -15.69
C THR A 40 8.74 8.75 -15.94
N ARG A 41 9.64 9.58 -16.49
CA ARG A 41 9.32 10.95 -16.91
C ARG A 41 8.22 10.97 -17.96
N ASP A 42 8.34 10.09 -18.94
CA ASP A 42 7.38 9.95 -20.03
C ASP A 42 6.22 9.02 -19.68
N CYS A 43 6.26 8.39 -18.49
CA CYS A 43 5.32 7.34 -18.10
C CYS A 43 3.98 7.83 -17.56
N LYS A 44 3.50 9.01 -17.95
CA LYS A 44 2.12 9.47 -17.66
C LYS A 44 1.05 8.58 -18.34
N GLY A 45 1.23 7.26 -18.40
CA GLY A 45 0.42 6.33 -19.18
C GLY A 45 1.18 5.17 -19.84
N CYS A 46 2.37 4.77 -19.38
CA CYS A 46 3.06 3.62 -20.02
C CYS A 46 2.30 2.28 -19.85
N GLY A 47 1.30 2.23 -18.97
CA GLY A 47 0.48 1.04 -18.73
C GLY A 47 1.20 -0.09 -17.99
N GLU A 48 2.52 -0.02 -17.76
CA GLU A 48 3.26 -1.09 -17.06
C GLU A 48 2.71 -1.35 -15.66
N CYS A 49 2.35 -0.31 -14.90
CA CYS A 49 1.69 -0.45 -13.60
C CYS A 49 0.25 -0.99 -13.72
N CYS A 50 -0.42 -0.76 -14.85
CA CYS A 50 -1.74 -1.32 -15.13
C CYS A 50 -1.68 -2.81 -15.53
N ASN A 51 -0.49 -3.37 -15.75
CA ASN A 51 -0.29 -4.81 -15.96
C ASN A 51 -0.12 -5.58 -14.63
N GLN A 52 0.00 -4.87 -13.50
CA GLN A 52 0.05 -5.46 -12.17
C GLN A 52 -1.32 -5.33 -11.49
N PRO A 53 -1.67 -6.24 -10.56
CA PRO A 53 -2.81 -6.01 -9.67
C PRO A 53 -2.58 -4.72 -8.88
N ILE A 54 -3.47 -3.73 -9.03
CA ILE A 54 -3.37 -2.45 -8.32
C ILE A 54 -4.14 -2.57 -7.01
N PRO A 55 -3.48 -2.53 -5.83
CA PRO A 55 -4.16 -2.63 -4.56
C PRO A 55 -5.07 -1.43 -4.31
N VAL A 56 -6.25 -1.69 -3.76
CA VAL A 56 -7.25 -0.70 -3.32
C VAL A 56 -7.28 -0.73 -1.81
N LEU A 57 -6.82 0.34 -1.16
CA LEU A 57 -6.77 0.43 0.29
C LEU A 57 -8.10 0.95 0.85
N GLY A 58 -8.32 0.81 2.16
CA GLY A 58 -9.59 1.24 2.78
C GLY A 58 -9.93 2.72 2.54
N LEU A 59 -8.93 3.61 2.60
CA LEU A 59 -9.15 5.04 2.28
C LEU A 59 -9.43 5.29 0.79
N ASP A 60 -8.98 4.41 -0.11
CA ASP A 60 -9.32 4.52 -1.53
C ASP A 60 -10.81 4.27 -1.76
N LEU A 61 -11.43 3.33 -1.01
CA LEU A 61 -12.87 3.09 -1.07
C LEU A 61 -13.66 4.36 -0.72
N VAL A 62 -13.24 5.08 0.33
CA VAL A 62 -13.84 6.36 0.73
C VAL A 62 -13.66 7.42 -0.35
N ASN A 63 -12.47 7.50 -0.96
CA ASN A 63 -12.18 8.47 -2.02
C ASN A 63 -12.99 8.20 -3.29
N ILE A 64 -13.08 6.93 -3.72
CA ILE A 64 -13.90 6.51 -4.86
C ILE A 64 -15.38 6.82 -4.58
N GLN A 65 -15.87 6.53 -3.38
CA GLN A 65 -17.24 6.82 -2.97
C GLN A 65 -17.55 8.31 -3.09
N LYS A 66 -16.69 9.17 -2.53
CA LYS A 66 -16.84 10.64 -2.62
C LYS A 66 -16.80 11.14 -4.07
N ALA A 67 -15.92 10.58 -4.90
CA ALA A 67 -15.75 11.04 -6.29
C ALA A 67 -16.88 10.58 -7.22
N THR A 68 -17.53 9.47 -6.91
CA THR A 68 -18.56 8.85 -7.77
C THR A 68 -19.98 9.03 -7.22
N SER A 69 -20.13 9.46 -5.97
CA SER A 69 -21.40 9.55 -5.24
C SER A 69 -22.18 8.22 -5.14
N LEU A 70 -21.49 7.09 -5.32
CA LEU A 70 -22.05 5.74 -5.19
C LEU A 70 -22.18 5.33 -3.72
N SER A 71 -23.01 4.32 -3.44
CA SER A 71 -23.02 3.63 -2.14
C SER A 71 -21.72 2.83 -1.93
N PHE A 72 -21.45 2.41 -0.70
CA PHE A 72 -20.27 1.60 -0.42
C PHE A 72 -20.31 0.26 -1.16
N GLU A 73 -21.48 -0.39 -1.18
CA GLU A 73 -21.73 -1.63 -1.90
C GLU A 73 -21.54 -1.46 -3.42
N GLU A 74 -22.07 -0.38 -4.00
CA GLU A 74 -21.87 -0.07 -5.42
C GLU A 74 -20.38 0.18 -5.76
N VAL A 75 -19.60 0.78 -4.85
CA VAL A 75 -18.16 0.94 -5.03
C VAL A 75 -17.48 -0.43 -5.03
N LEU A 76 -17.80 -1.30 -4.06
CA LEU A 76 -17.22 -2.64 -4.00
C LEU A 76 -17.52 -3.44 -5.27
N ASP A 77 -18.78 -3.46 -5.72
CA ASP A 77 -19.19 -4.24 -6.88
C ASP A 77 -18.55 -3.75 -8.19
N LYS A 78 -18.33 -2.43 -8.32
CA LYS A 78 -17.88 -1.84 -9.59
C LYS A 78 -16.37 -1.64 -9.68
N TYR A 79 -15.71 -1.33 -8.57
CA TYR A 79 -14.32 -0.90 -8.55
C TYR A 79 -13.36 -1.89 -7.89
N VAL A 80 -13.87 -2.98 -7.33
CA VAL A 80 -13.05 -3.87 -6.51
C VAL A 80 -13.28 -5.33 -6.88
N ILE A 81 -12.18 -6.07 -6.96
CA ILE A 81 -12.18 -7.53 -6.84
C ILE A 81 -11.74 -7.85 -5.43
N LEU A 82 -12.60 -8.54 -4.68
CA LEU A 82 -12.34 -8.94 -3.32
C LEU A 82 -11.44 -10.19 -3.28
N PRO A 83 -10.45 -10.24 -2.38
CA PRO A 83 -9.68 -11.45 -2.12
C PRO A 83 -10.49 -12.44 -1.28
N GLU A 84 -9.91 -13.60 -1.00
CA GLU A 84 -10.46 -14.49 0.02
C GLU A 84 -10.44 -13.82 1.40
N LYS A 85 -11.47 -14.07 2.21
CA LYS A 85 -11.56 -13.54 3.56
C LYS A 85 -10.43 -14.14 4.43
N PRO A 86 -9.68 -13.34 5.21
CA PRO A 86 -8.59 -13.86 6.02
C PRO A 86 -9.09 -14.82 7.11
N ASN A 87 -8.32 -15.87 7.37
CA ASN A 87 -8.57 -16.79 8.47
C ASN A 87 -8.07 -16.18 9.79
N LEU A 88 -8.98 -15.65 10.61
CA LEU A 88 -8.63 -15.00 11.87
C LEU A 88 -8.09 -15.97 12.94
N GLU A 89 -8.48 -17.24 12.91
CA GLU A 89 -7.95 -18.23 13.84
C GLU A 89 -6.49 -18.54 13.53
N GLU A 90 -6.18 -18.71 12.24
CA GLU A 90 -4.82 -18.89 11.75
C GLU A 90 -3.95 -17.67 12.01
N ARG A 91 -4.48 -16.45 11.78
CA ARG A 91 -3.80 -15.21 12.15
C ARG A 91 -3.43 -15.18 13.63
N ARG A 92 -4.41 -15.33 14.51
CA ARG A 92 -4.16 -15.29 15.96
C ARG A 92 -3.18 -16.38 16.40
N LYS A 93 -3.23 -17.56 15.77
CA LYS A 93 -2.26 -18.63 16.03
C LYS A 93 -0.86 -18.22 15.59
N GLY A 94 -0.68 -17.75 14.36
CA GLY A 94 0.63 -17.33 13.84
C GLY A 94 1.24 -16.19 14.67
N ILE A 95 0.44 -15.23 15.13
CA ILE A 95 0.89 -14.17 16.04
C ILE A 95 1.39 -14.76 17.37
N ARG A 96 0.63 -15.68 17.98
CA ARG A 96 1.08 -16.35 19.21
C ARG A 96 2.37 -17.15 19.00
N ASP A 97 2.47 -17.87 17.88
CA ASP A 97 3.66 -18.63 17.54
C ASP A 97 4.88 -17.71 17.40
N PHE A 98 4.70 -16.49 16.85
CA PHE A 98 5.76 -15.49 16.78
C PHE A 98 6.20 -14.95 18.15
N VAL A 99 5.23 -14.70 19.05
CA VAL A 99 5.49 -14.25 20.42
C VAL A 99 6.22 -15.34 21.23
N GLU A 100 5.71 -16.57 21.19
CA GLU A 100 6.21 -17.68 22.02
C GLU A 100 7.58 -18.18 21.57
N ASN A 101 7.81 -18.29 20.26
CA ASN A 101 9.04 -18.91 19.74
C ASN A 101 10.18 -17.90 19.51
N PHE A 102 9.87 -16.62 19.31
CA PHE A 102 10.87 -15.61 18.95
C PHE A 102 10.90 -14.39 19.88
N GLY A 103 10.11 -14.40 20.96
CA GLY A 103 10.11 -13.35 21.98
C GLY A 103 9.71 -11.97 21.46
N LEU A 104 8.97 -11.92 20.35
CA LEU A 104 8.44 -10.67 19.81
C LEU A 104 7.32 -10.15 20.70
N ASN A 105 7.17 -8.83 20.79
CA ASN A 105 5.93 -8.27 21.33
C ASN A 105 4.78 -8.51 20.33
N GLU A 106 3.54 -8.47 20.83
CA GLU A 106 2.34 -8.81 20.06
C GLU A 106 2.18 -7.95 18.79
N VAL A 107 2.52 -6.66 18.84
CA VAL A 107 2.43 -5.76 17.68
C VAL A 107 3.44 -6.14 16.60
N ASN A 108 4.69 -6.37 16.97
CA ASN A 108 5.72 -6.77 16.01
C ASN A 108 5.44 -8.16 15.42
N ALA A 109 4.94 -9.08 16.24
CA ALA A 109 4.49 -10.40 15.79
C ALA A 109 3.34 -10.29 14.79
N ALA A 110 2.37 -9.42 15.05
CA ALA A 110 1.25 -9.14 14.15
C ALA A 110 1.73 -8.55 12.83
N ILE A 111 2.54 -7.49 12.85
CA ILE A 111 3.09 -6.87 11.63
C ILE A 111 3.86 -7.88 10.79
N LEU A 112 4.70 -8.71 11.42
CA LEU A 112 5.50 -9.71 10.71
C LEU A 112 4.66 -10.84 10.10
N TYR A 113 3.66 -11.32 10.83
CA TYR A 113 2.70 -12.29 10.29
C TYR A 113 1.97 -11.67 9.09
N GLU A 114 1.44 -10.47 9.26
CA GLU A 114 0.65 -9.75 8.25
C GLU A 114 1.46 -9.35 7.02
N TYR A 115 2.76 -9.12 7.15
CA TYR A 115 3.66 -8.84 6.04
C TYR A 115 3.67 -10.00 5.01
N ASN A 116 3.58 -11.24 5.50
CA ASN A 116 3.65 -12.45 4.69
C ASN A 116 2.29 -13.02 4.30
N GLN A 117 1.19 -12.39 4.73
CA GLN A 117 -0.13 -12.99 4.66
C GLN A 117 -1.15 -12.02 4.07
N CYS A 118 -2.13 -12.60 3.38
CA CYS A 118 -3.28 -11.94 2.78
C CYS A 118 -3.03 -11.17 1.47
N GLU A 119 -4.05 -11.23 0.62
CA GLU A 119 -4.07 -10.59 -0.69
C GLU A 119 -4.84 -9.26 -0.63
N PRO A 120 -4.39 -8.19 -1.28
CA PRO A 120 -5.10 -6.93 -1.27
C PRO A 120 -6.44 -7.03 -2.03
N LEU A 121 -7.35 -6.11 -1.73
CA LEU A 121 -8.43 -5.75 -2.65
C LEU A 121 -7.77 -5.15 -3.89
N ILE A 122 -8.24 -5.46 -5.10
CA ILE A 122 -7.61 -4.95 -6.34
C ILE A 122 -8.61 -4.31 -7.29
N LEU A 123 -8.13 -3.43 -8.18
CA LEU A 123 -8.94 -2.96 -9.30
C LEU A 123 -9.27 -4.10 -10.26
N PRO A 124 -10.46 -4.11 -10.90
CA PRO A 124 -10.82 -5.08 -11.92
C PRO A 124 -9.84 -5.10 -13.08
N ARG A 125 -9.69 -6.31 -13.66
CA ARG A 125 -8.78 -6.59 -14.77
C ARG A 125 -9.56 -7.11 -15.97
N ARG A 126 -9.05 -6.83 -17.16
CA ARG A 126 -9.50 -7.41 -18.42
C ARG A 126 -8.95 -8.82 -18.58
N GLU A 127 -9.46 -9.55 -19.57
CA GLU A 127 -8.98 -10.90 -19.92
C GLU A 127 -7.49 -10.94 -20.27
N ASP A 128 -6.95 -9.86 -20.84
CA ASP A 128 -5.53 -9.72 -21.16
C ASP A 128 -4.65 -9.35 -19.96
N GLY A 129 -5.23 -9.29 -18.75
CA GLY A 129 -4.55 -8.91 -17.52
C GLY A 129 -4.38 -7.39 -17.33
N THR A 130 -4.75 -6.53 -18.27
CA THR A 130 -4.64 -5.07 -18.05
C THR A 130 -5.75 -4.56 -17.13
N CYS A 131 -5.49 -3.49 -16.38
CA CYS A 131 -6.51 -2.78 -15.60
C CYS A 131 -7.66 -2.28 -16.50
N VAL A 132 -8.92 -2.48 -16.08
CA VAL A 132 -10.10 -2.08 -16.87
C VAL A 132 -10.20 -0.58 -17.13
N TYR A 133 -9.51 0.25 -16.33
CA TYR A 133 -9.51 1.71 -16.46
C TYR A 133 -8.36 2.24 -17.33
N LEU A 134 -7.48 1.39 -17.86
CA LEU A 134 -6.47 1.82 -18.83
C LEU A 134 -7.13 2.07 -20.19
N ASP A 135 -7.16 3.32 -20.65
CA ASP A 135 -7.54 3.65 -22.03
C ASP A 135 -6.39 3.30 -22.96
N LYS A 136 -6.57 2.26 -23.79
CA LYS A 136 -5.53 1.78 -24.72
C LYS A 136 -5.22 2.75 -25.86
N SER A 137 -6.15 3.67 -26.18
CA SER A 137 -5.96 4.64 -27.26
C SER A 137 -5.07 5.81 -26.84
N THR A 138 -5.18 6.22 -25.57
CA THR A 138 -4.42 7.35 -25.02
C THR A 138 -3.29 6.91 -24.09
N GLY A 139 -3.30 5.67 -23.61
CA GLY A 139 -2.43 5.16 -22.55
C GLY A 139 -2.80 5.64 -21.16
N LEU A 140 -3.87 6.41 -20.98
CA LEU A 140 -4.18 7.11 -19.73
C LEU A 140 -5.13 6.31 -18.82
N CYS A 141 -5.05 6.58 -17.52
CA CYS A 141 -5.98 6.03 -16.53
C CYS A 141 -7.30 6.81 -16.53
N GLY A 142 -8.41 6.14 -16.83
CA GLY A 142 -9.75 6.74 -16.88
C GLY A 142 -10.30 7.21 -15.52
N ILE A 143 -9.69 6.77 -14.41
CA ILE A 143 -10.06 7.18 -13.05
C ILE A 143 -8.96 8.00 -12.38
N PHE A 144 -8.07 8.63 -13.16
CA PHE A 144 -6.85 9.27 -12.66
C PHE A 144 -7.07 10.20 -11.46
N THR A 145 -8.17 10.96 -11.44
CA THR A 145 -8.48 11.95 -10.39
C THR A 145 -8.80 11.33 -9.03
N TYR A 146 -9.24 10.08 -8.99
CA TYR A 146 -9.57 9.35 -7.76
C TYR A 146 -9.01 7.92 -7.78
N ARG A 147 -7.92 7.70 -8.53
CA ARG A 147 -7.26 6.41 -8.62
C ARG A 147 -6.75 5.98 -7.23
N PRO A 148 -6.63 4.66 -6.96
CA PRO A 148 -6.06 4.18 -5.72
C PRO A 148 -4.69 4.80 -5.42
N PHE A 149 -4.43 5.06 -4.14
CA PHE A 149 -3.19 5.70 -3.68
C PHE A 149 -1.95 4.96 -4.17
N THR A 150 -2.00 3.63 -4.17
CA THR A 150 -0.92 2.75 -4.64
C THR A 150 -0.56 3.01 -6.11
N GLY A 151 -1.54 3.30 -6.97
CA GLY A 151 -1.31 3.69 -8.36
C GLY A 151 -0.76 5.10 -8.52
N GLY A 152 -0.79 5.93 -7.47
CA GLY A 152 -0.12 7.23 -7.40
C GLY A 152 1.31 7.15 -6.86
N LEU A 153 1.56 6.21 -5.94
CA LEU A 153 2.85 6.05 -5.25
C LEU A 153 3.82 5.12 -6.01
N TYR A 154 3.32 4.04 -6.63
CA TYR A 154 4.18 3.04 -7.26
C TYR A 154 4.88 3.55 -8.52
N LEU A 155 6.19 3.31 -8.62
CA LEU A 155 7.00 3.49 -9.82
C LEU A 155 7.86 2.25 -10.09
N CYS A 156 8.06 1.89 -11.36
CA CYS A 156 8.85 0.70 -11.74
C CYS A 156 10.36 0.86 -11.52
N ASN A 157 10.81 2.05 -11.12
CA ASN A 157 12.19 2.37 -10.77
C ASN A 157 12.29 2.86 -9.31
N MET A 158 11.42 2.41 -8.41
CA MET A 158 11.58 2.68 -6.98
C MET A 158 12.88 2.08 -6.46
N GLY A 159 13.59 2.86 -5.65
CA GLY A 159 14.70 2.43 -4.80
C GLY A 159 14.22 1.50 -3.69
N ASN A 160 15.15 0.98 -2.91
CA ASN A 160 14.86 -0.05 -1.92
C ASN A 160 14.04 0.50 -0.74
N GLU A 161 14.41 1.67 -0.22
CA GLU A 161 13.72 2.29 0.92
C GLU A 161 12.30 2.71 0.53
N LEU A 162 12.17 3.37 -0.62
CA LEU A 162 10.88 3.79 -1.14
C LEU A 162 9.97 2.57 -1.43
N SER A 163 10.53 1.47 -1.92
CA SER A 163 9.79 0.21 -2.13
C SER A 163 9.34 -0.42 -0.81
N ALA A 164 10.20 -0.44 0.21
CA ALA A 164 9.87 -0.98 1.53
C ALA A 164 8.70 -0.22 2.18
N ILE A 165 8.75 1.12 2.15
CA ILE A 165 7.65 1.96 2.64
C ILE A 165 6.37 1.70 1.85
N GLN A 166 6.46 1.64 0.51
CA GLN A 166 5.28 1.37 -0.32
C GLN A 166 4.66 0.02 0.01
N GLU A 167 5.47 -1.02 0.23
CA GLU A 167 4.97 -2.33 0.64
C GLU A 167 4.26 -2.27 1.98
N MET A 168 4.88 -1.67 3.00
CA MET A 168 4.26 -1.55 4.33
C MET A 168 2.92 -0.79 4.26
N VAL A 169 2.87 0.30 3.49
CA VAL A 169 1.62 1.03 3.23
C VAL A 169 0.53 0.13 2.64
N VAL A 170 0.89 -0.75 1.69
CA VAL A 170 -0.07 -1.72 1.12
C VAL A 170 -0.52 -2.73 2.16
N ARG A 171 0.39 -3.30 2.96
CA ARG A 171 0.06 -4.30 3.99
C ARG A 171 -0.90 -3.72 5.02
N PHE A 172 -0.53 -2.61 5.66
CA PHE A 172 -1.40 -1.93 6.62
C PHE A 172 -2.72 -1.47 5.98
N GLY A 173 -2.67 -0.93 4.76
CA GLY A 173 -3.86 -0.49 4.06
C GLY A 173 -4.83 -1.63 3.71
N THR A 174 -4.30 -2.83 3.47
CA THR A 174 -5.08 -4.06 3.20
C THR A 174 -5.83 -4.50 4.45
N TRP A 175 -5.16 -4.61 5.59
CA TRP A 175 -5.80 -4.96 6.86
C TRP A 175 -6.82 -3.91 7.31
N HIS A 176 -6.54 -2.63 7.04
CA HIS A 176 -7.52 -1.58 7.26
C HIS A 176 -8.76 -1.76 6.37
N ALA A 177 -8.59 -2.08 5.08
CA ALA A 177 -9.70 -2.37 4.17
C ALA A 177 -10.54 -3.55 4.67
N TYR A 178 -9.92 -4.63 5.16
CA TYR A 178 -10.64 -5.75 5.79
C TYR A 178 -11.46 -5.31 7.01
N SER A 179 -10.95 -4.37 7.80
CA SER A 179 -11.72 -3.83 8.91
C SER A 179 -12.94 -3.04 8.45
N MET A 180 -12.80 -2.26 7.37
CA MET A 180 -13.93 -1.57 6.74
C MET A 180 -14.97 -2.53 6.16
N LEU A 181 -14.56 -3.69 5.67
CA LEU A 181 -15.45 -4.77 5.22
C LEU A 181 -16.09 -5.57 6.37
N GLY A 182 -15.74 -5.26 7.64
CA GLY A 182 -16.20 -6.01 8.81
C GLY A 182 -15.60 -7.42 8.92
N TRP A 183 -14.48 -7.69 8.25
CA TRP A 183 -13.83 -9.00 8.27
C TRP A 183 -12.92 -9.17 9.48
N ILE A 184 -12.40 -8.08 10.01
CA ILE A 184 -11.57 -8.01 11.22
C ILE A 184 -11.98 -6.80 12.06
N SER A 185 -11.95 -6.93 13.38
CA SER A 185 -12.33 -5.81 14.26
C SER A 185 -11.20 -4.78 14.35
N LYS A 186 -11.53 -3.53 14.74
CA LYS A 186 -10.52 -2.47 14.88
C LYS A 186 -9.56 -2.75 16.03
N GLU A 187 -10.02 -3.47 17.04
CA GLU A 187 -9.23 -3.84 18.22
C GLU A 187 -8.07 -4.78 17.84
N GLU A 188 -8.33 -5.76 16.95
CA GLU A 188 -7.36 -6.74 16.45
C GLU A 188 -6.21 -6.13 15.64
N ILE A 189 -6.41 -4.92 15.12
CA ILE A 189 -5.43 -4.16 14.34
C ILE A 189 -5.23 -2.75 14.91
N SER A 190 -5.40 -2.56 16.22
CA SER A 190 -5.36 -1.23 16.88
C SER A 190 -4.02 -0.48 16.71
N TYR A 191 -2.96 -1.19 16.35
CA TYR A 191 -1.65 -0.63 16.00
C TYR A 191 -1.61 -0.03 14.57
N ASN A 192 -2.58 -0.35 13.71
CA ASN A 192 -2.60 0.05 12.31
C ASN A 192 -2.79 1.59 12.18
N PRO A 193 -1.86 2.31 11.53
CA PRO A 193 -1.91 3.77 11.42
C PRO A 193 -3.19 4.29 10.73
N PHE A 194 -3.74 3.54 9.78
CA PHE A 194 -4.94 3.93 9.04
C PHE A 194 -6.19 4.08 9.91
N LEU A 195 -6.24 3.43 11.09
CA LEU A 195 -7.38 3.58 12.00
C LEU A 195 -7.51 4.97 12.63
N ARG A 196 -6.43 5.77 12.58
CA ARG A 196 -6.33 7.06 13.27
C ARG A 196 -6.62 8.25 12.34
N ALA A 197 -6.85 8.00 11.06
CA ALA A 197 -6.97 9.02 10.03
C ALA A 197 -8.08 8.69 9.02
N ASP A 198 -8.65 9.73 8.43
CA ASP A 198 -9.68 9.66 7.39
C ASP A 198 -9.17 10.10 6.00
N SER A 199 -7.90 10.48 5.90
CA SER A 199 -7.22 10.83 4.64
C SER A 199 -5.71 10.57 4.71
N TYR A 200 -5.08 10.40 3.55
CA TYR A 200 -3.62 10.23 3.43
C TYR A 200 -2.82 11.47 3.87
N ASP A 201 -3.46 12.64 3.99
CA ASP A 201 -2.85 13.88 4.49
C ASP A 201 -2.64 13.87 6.01
N LYS A 202 -3.21 12.89 6.71
CA LYS A 202 -3.14 12.78 8.18
C LYS A 202 -2.41 11.52 8.64
N ILE A 203 -1.75 10.81 7.72
CA ILE A 203 -0.98 9.61 8.00
C ILE A 203 0.47 9.89 7.69
N TYR A 204 1.37 9.61 8.64
CA TYR A 204 2.78 9.94 8.51
C TYR A 204 3.60 8.79 7.91
N VAL A 205 4.63 9.12 7.13
CA VAL A 205 5.55 8.15 6.51
C VAL A 205 6.24 7.29 7.58
N LYS A 206 6.68 7.90 8.68
CA LYS A 206 7.36 7.20 9.79
C LYS A 206 6.55 6.06 10.41
N ASP A 207 5.22 6.10 10.31
CA ASP A 207 4.36 5.08 10.87
C ASP A 207 4.43 3.75 10.08
N PHE A 208 5.07 3.75 8.91
CA PHE A 208 5.31 2.60 8.06
C PHE A 208 6.77 2.14 8.03
N TYR A 209 7.65 2.84 8.75
CA TYR A 209 9.02 2.39 8.88
C TYR A 209 9.04 1.10 9.71
N PHE A 210 9.36 0.00 9.04
CA PHE A 210 9.53 -1.30 9.67
C PHE A 210 10.77 -1.91 9.07
N ASN A 211 11.81 -2.08 9.89
CA ASN A 211 13.01 -2.78 9.49
C ASN A 211 12.84 -4.28 9.81
N PRO A 212 12.59 -5.14 8.81
CA PRO A 212 12.45 -6.57 9.06
C PRO A 212 13.77 -7.17 9.51
N GLU A 213 14.93 -6.62 9.14
CA GLU A 213 16.26 -7.14 9.52
C GLU A 213 16.46 -7.07 11.03
N ASP A 214 16.06 -5.98 11.69
CA ASP A 214 16.11 -5.85 13.17
C ASP A 214 15.21 -6.88 13.89
N VAL A 215 14.16 -7.34 13.21
CA VAL A 215 13.23 -8.37 13.71
C VAL A 215 13.72 -9.76 13.35
N LEU A 216 14.34 -9.92 12.18
CA LEU A 216 14.93 -11.16 11.64
C LEU A 216 16.20 -11.56 12.37
N GLU A 217 17.02 -10.61 12.85
CA GLU A 217 18.13 -10.92 13.76
C GLU A 217 17.62 -11.79 14.93
N LYS A 218 16.47 -11.46 15.53
CA LYS A 218 15.86 -12.26 16.60
C LYS A 218 15.30 -13.62 16.16
N LEU A 219 14.95 -13.76 14.87
CA LEU A 219 14.46 -15.02 14.27
C LEU A 219 15.61 -15.98 13.93
N PHE A 220 16.80 -15.46 13.59
CA PHE A 220 17.97 -16.26 13.19
C PHE A 220 18.93 -16.62 14.32
N PHE A 221 18.82 -16.03 15.53
CA PHE A 221 19.64 -16.43 16.69
C PHE A 221 19.21 -17.75 17.38
N TYR A 222 18.25 -18.49 16.81
CA TYR A 222 17.76 -19.76 17.33
C TYR A 222 18.04 -20.98 16.42
N PHE A 223 18.97 -20.84 15.47
CA PHE A 223 19.56 -21.98 14.72
C PHE A 223 21.06 -22.11 15.00
#